data_AF-A0A382XVP6-F1
#
_entry.id   AF-A0A382XVP6-F1
#
_cell.length_a   1.000
_cell.length_b   1.000
_cell.length_c   1.000
_cell.angle_alpha   90.00
_cell.angle_beta   90.00
_cell.angle_gamma   90.00
#
_symmetry.space_group_name_H-M   'P 1'
#
loop_
_entity.id
_entity.type
_entity.pdbx_description
1 polymer ?
#
loop_
_entity_poly.entity_id
_entity_poly.type
_entity_poly.pdbx_seq_one_letter_code
_entity_poly.pdbx_strand_id
1 'polypeptide(L)'
;APAKGNTLLNYCKINTKHIDYTVDLNQFKQGFFLPGTHLEIKDPLIINNTKPDYVIILPWNIKDEIMEQLSFIKNWGGRFVIPIPEVIVI
;
A
#
# COMPACT_ATOMS: atom_id res chain seq x y z
N ALA A 1 -5.58 3.02 -2.94
CA ALA A 1 -5.77 4.41 -2.46
C ALA A 1 -7.14 4.64 -1.78
N PRO A 2 -7.34 4.15 -0.54
CA PRO A 2 -8.55 4.42 0.25
C PRO A 2 -8.49 5.80 0.95
N ALA A 3 -9.64 6.44 1.14
CA ALA A 3 -9.73 7.74 1.84
C ALA A 3 -9.14 7.69 3.26
N LYS A 4 -9.40 6.61 4.02
CA LYS A 4 -8.86 6.40 5.37
C LYS A 4 -7.33 6.35 5.40
N GLY A 5 -6.71 5.74 4.38
CA GLY A 5 -5.26 5.66 4.25
C GLY A 5 -4.62 7.03 4.09
N ASN A 6 -5.27 7.93 3.35
CA ASN A 6 -4.75 9.28 3.14
C ASN A 6 -4.67 10.07 4.45
N THR A 7 -5.67 9.97 5.32
CA THR A 7 -5.62 10.63 6.64
C THR A 7 -4.45 10.14 7.47
N LEU A 8 -4.25 8.82 7.55
CA LEU A 8 -3.13 8.23 8.30
C LEU A 8 -1.78 8.74 7.77
N LEU A 9 -1.57 8.67 6.46
CA LEU A 9 -0.29 9.07 5.86
C LEU A 9 -0.02 10.56 6.03
N ASN A 10 -1.03 11.41 5.82
CA ASN A 10 -0.89 12.86 6.01
C ASN A 10 -0.61 13.22 7.47
N TYR A 11 -1.35 12.64 8.42
CA TYR A 11 -1.17 12.89 9.84
C TYR A 11 0.23 12.50 10.32
N CYS A 12 0.71 11.33 9.90
CA CYS A 12 2.04 10.83 10.22
C CYS A 12 3.16 11.45 9.36
N LYS A 13 2.84 12.35 8.42
CA LYS A 13 3.79 12.97 7.46
C LYS A 13 4.57 11.94 6.63
N ILE A 14 3.96 10.80 6.35
CA ILE A 14 4.52 9.75 5.50
C ILE A 14 4.27 10.13 4.04
N ASN A 15 5.34 10.15 3.24
CA ASN A 15 5.36 10.65 1.87
C ASN A 15 6.38 9.87 1.02
N THR A 16 6.70 10.40 -0.16
CA THR A 16 7.65 9.81 -1.13
C THR A 16 9.06 9.55 -0.59
N LYS A 17 9.43 10.08 0.59
CA LYS A 17 10.68 9.74 1.28
C LYS A 17 10.63 8.41 2.04
N HIS A 18 9.43 7.87 2.25
CA HIS A 18 9.17 6.69 3.10
C HIS A 18 8.50 5.56 2.33
N ILE A 19 7.65 5.90 1.36
CA ILE A 19 6.91 4.96 0.52
C ILE A 19 7.17 5.36 -0.93
N ASP A 20 7.59 4.40 -1.76
CA ASP A 20 7.93 4.68 -3.16
C ASP A 20 6.69 4.98 -4.02
N TYR A 21 5.61 4.22 -3.80
CA TYR A 21 4.35 4.36 -4.52
C TYR A 21 3.21 3.66 -3.77
N THR A 22 1.98 3.90 -4.22
CA THR A 22 0.81 3.13 -3.80
C THR A 22 0.20 2.38 -4.96
N VAL A 23 -0.60 1.36 -4.69
CA VAL A 23 -1.35 0.64 -5.72
C VAL A 23 -2.85 0.68 -5.45
N ASP A 24 -3.65 0.60 -6.52
CA ASP A 24 -5.12 0.47 -6.44
C ASP A 24 -5.63 -0.29 -7.68
N LEU A 25 -6.56 -1.22 -7.48
CA LEU A 25 -7.22 -1.96 -8.56
C LEU A 25 -8.13 -1.05 -9.41
N ASN A 26 -8.59 0.08 -8.85
CA ASN A 26 -9.40 1.03 -9.58
C ASN A 26 -8.53 1.78 -10.60
N GLN A 27 -8.68 1.39 -11.87
CA GLN A 27 -7.97 1.96 -13.02
C GLN A 27 -8.14 3.49 -13.13
N PHE A 28 -9.29 4.05 -12.73
CA PHE A 28 -9.52 5.50 -12.77
C PHE A 28 -8.62 6.30 -11.82
N LYS A 29 -8.01 5.64 -10.82
CA LYS A 29 -7.06 6.27 -9.90
C LYS A 29 -5.62 6.10 -10.35
N GLN A 30 -5.31 5.15 -11.23
CA GLN A 30 -3.94 4.88 -11.65
C GLN A 30 -3.39 6.05 -12.49
N GLY A 31 -2.11 6.36 -12.30
CA GLY A 31 -1.45 7.54 -12.90
C GLY A 31 -1.75 8.86 -12.18
N PHE A 32 -2.66 8.88 -11.20
CA PHE A 32 -2.86 10.01 -10.30
C PHE A 32 -2.03 9.87 -9.02
N PHE A 33 -2.14 10.86 -8.14
CA PHE A 33 -1.37 10.94 -6.89
C PHE A 33 -2.30 11.03 -5.69
N LEU A 34 -1.87 10.48 -4.56
CA LEU A 34 -2.54 10.67 -3.28
C LEU A 34 -2.48 12.16 -2.88
N PRO A 35 -3.59 12.74 -2.39
CA PRO A 35 -3.62 14.12 -1.93
C PRO A 35 -2.73 14.33 -0.70
N GLY A 36 -1.94 15.42 -0.73
CA GLY A 36 -1.04 15.85 0.34
C GLY A 36 0.30 15.10 0.37
N THR A 37 0.30 13.77 0.28
CA THR A 37 1.53 12.97 0.32
C THR A 37 2.20 12.80 -1.04
N HIS A 38 1.47 13.07 -2.13
CA HIS A 38 1.93 13.00 -3.51
C HIS A 38 2.55 11.64 -3.89
N LEU A 39 2.04 10.56 -3.29
CA LEU A 39 2.41 9.21 -3.70
C LEU A 39 1.68 8.83 -4.98
N GLU A 40 2.41 8.40 -5.99
CA GLU A 40 1.84 7.91 -7.25
C GLU A 40 0.98 6.67 -7.00
N ILE A 41 -0.15 6.56 -7.70
CA ILE A 41 -1.04 5.40 -7.66
C ILE A 41 -0.79 4.57 -8.92
N LYS A 42 -0.28 3.35 -8.74
CA LYS A 42 0.11 2.42 -9.81
C LYS A 42 -0.82 1.21 -9.86
N ASP A 43 -0.68 0.45 -10.94
CA ASP A 43 -1.29 -0.87 -11.06
C ASP A 43 -0.62 -1.87 -10.09
N PRO A 44 -1.38 -2.73 -9.38
CA PRO A 44 -0.83 -3.72 -8.46
C PRO A 44 0.20 -4.68 -9.08
N LEU A 45 0.14 -4.94 -10.40
CA LEU A 45 1.09 -5.82 -11.09
C LEU A 45 2.54 -5.36 -10.95
N ILE A 46 2.78 -4.05 -10.73
CA ILE A 46 4.14 -3.54 -10.56
C ILE A 46 4.86 -4.11 -9.32
N ILE A 47 4.11 -4.61 -8.33
CA ILE A 47 4.67 -5.24 -7.13
C ILE A 47 5.51 -6.45 -7.50
N ASN A 48 5.12 -7.21 -8.53
CA ASN A 48 5.89 -8.38 -8.96
C ASN A 48 7.24 -8.02 -9.62
N ASN A 49 7.33 -6.80 -10.16
CA ASN A 49 8.55 -6.29 -10.80
C ASN A 49 9.50 -5.66 -9.77
N THR A 50 8.95 -4.87 -8.85
CA THR A 50 9.69 -4.12 -7.83
C THR A 50 10.07 -4.96 -6.61
N LYS A 51 9.30 -6.01 -6.31
CA LYS A 51 9.51 -6.96 -5.22
C LYS A 51 9.85 -6.27 -3.88
N PRO A 52 8.96 -5.40 -3.37
CA PRO A 52 9.23 -4.66 -2.13
C PRO A 52 9.35 -5.61 -0.93
N ASP A 53 10.22 -5.24 0.02
CA ASP A 53 10.36 -5.95 1.30
C ASP A 53 9.12 -5.81 2.19
N TYR A 54 8.43 -4.67 2.08
CA TYR A 54 7.25 -4.33 2.87
C TYR A 54 6.13 -3.73 2.02
N VAL A 55 4.91 -4.22 2.23
CA VAL A 55 3.68 -3.68 1.64
C VAL A 55 2.72 -3.25 2.74
N ILE A 56 2.45 -1.95 2.84
CA ILE A 56 1.55 -1.39 3.85
C ILE A 56 0.10 -1.51 3.37
N ILE A 57 -0.73 -2.21 4.14
CA ILE A 57 -2.17 -2.35 3.86
C ILE A 57 -2.91 -1.14 4.43
N LEU A 58 -3.12 -0.13 3.58
CA LEU A 58 -3.89 1.07 3.93
C LEU A 58 -5.39 0.82 4.15
N PRO A 59 -6.09 -0.04 3.39
CA PRO A 59 -7.48 -0.41 3.70
C PRO A 59 -7.52 -1.63 4.63
N TRP A 60 -7.07 -1.45 5.88
CA TRP A 60 -6.94 -2.52 6.88
C TRP A 60 -8.25 -3.30 7.16
N ASN A 61 -9.41 -2.75 6.78
CA ASN A 61 -10.71 -3.42 6.91
C ASN A 61 -10.91 -4.60 5.94
N ILE A 62 -10.12 -4.70 4.87
CA ILE A 62 -10.14 -5.82 3.91
C ILE A 62 -8.74 -6.45 3.81
N LYS A 63 -7.99 -6.44 4.91
CA LYS A 63 -6.59 -6.92 4.93
C LYS A 63 -6.46 -8.38 4.47
N ASP A 64 -7.40 -9.24 4.86
CA ASP A 64 -7.29 -10.68 4.59
C ASP A 64 -7.48 -10.96 3.10
N GLU A 65 -8.44 -10.30 2.46
CA GLU A 65 -8.66 -10.36 1.00
C GLU A 65 -7.42 -9.85 0.22
N ILE A 66 -6.82 -8.75 0.68
CA ILE A 66 -5.61 -8.20 0.03
C ILE A 66 -4.42 -9.14 0.21
N MET A 67 -4.25 -9.72 1.39
CA MET A 67 -3.17 -10.69 1.66
C MET A 67 -3.34 -11.96 0.84
N GLU A 68 -4.57 -12.38 0.56
CA GLU A 68 -4.87 -13.51 -0.32
C GLU A 68 -4.54 -13.17 -1.78
N GLN A 69 -5.06 -12.05 -2.30
CA GLN A 69 -4.81 -11.57 -3.66
C GLN A 69 -3.33 -11.33 -3.94
N LEU A 70 -2.60 -10.81 -2.94
CA LEU A 70 -1.17 -10.52 -3.03
C LEU A 70 -0.30 -11.60 -2.36
N SER A 71 -0.81 -12.82 -2.20
CA SER A 71 -0.10 -13.93 -1.54
C SER A 71 1.25 -14.26 -2.19
N PHE A 72 1.40 -13.97 -3.48
CA PHE A 72 2.64 -14.11 -4.24
C PHE A 72 3.82 -13.30 -3.67
N ILE A 73 3.57 -12.26 -2.85
CA ILE A 73 4.60 -11.47 -2.18
C ILE A 73 5.53 -12.33 -1.32
N LYS A 74 5.00 -13.41 -0.76
CA LYS A 74 5.79 -14.35 0.06
C LYS A 74 6.88 -15.07 -0.74
N ASN A 75 6.75 -15.16 -2.07
CA ASN A 75 7.71 -15.87 -2.93
C ASN A 75 9.11 -15.23 -2.95
N TRP A 76 9.23 -13.96 -2.60
CA TRP A 76 10.52 -13.27 -2.42
C TRP A 76 10.78 -12.82 -0.98
N GLY A 77 9.96 -13.27 -0.02
CA GLY A 77 10.10 -12.90 1.38
C GLY A 77 9.56 -11.50 1.75
N GLY A 78 8.77 -10.88 0.88
CA GLY A 78 8.08 -9.63 1.22
C GLY A 78 7.06 -9.83 2.35
N ARG A 79 6.83 -8.79 3.13
CA ARG A 79 5.94 -8.79 4.31
C ARG A 79 4.86 -7.73 4.22
N PHE A 80 3.72 -8.00 4.84
CA PHE A 80 2.64 -7.04 4.99
C PHE A 80 2.79 -6.24 6.27
N VAL A 81 2.45 -4.95 6.21
CA VAL A 81 2.38 -4.07 7.37
C VAL A 81 0.93 -3.63 7.55
N ILE A 82 0.35 -3.94 8.70
CA ILE A 82 -0.99 -3.54 9.09
C ILE A 82 -0.85 -2.44 10.13
N PRO A 83 -1.29 -1.19 9.87
CA PRO A 83 -1.00 -0.07 10.76
C PRO A 83 -1.97 0.06 11.95
N ILE A 84 -3.12 -0.62 11.93
CA ILE A 84 -4.22 -0.45 12.90
C ILE A 84 -4.80 -1.83 13.27
N PRO A 85 -5.16 -2.08 14.55
CA PRO A 85 -5.12 -1.16 15.70
C PRO A 85 -3.73 -0.89 16.26
N GLU A 86 -2.81 -1.84 16.08
CA GLU A 86 -1.39 -1.70 16.38
C GLU A 86 -0.59 -2.01 15.11
N VAL A 87 0.65 -1.54 15.05
CA VAL A 87 1.53 -1.82 13.91
C VAL A 87 2.00 -3.27 14.00
N ILE A 88 1.56 -4.09 13.05
CA ILE A 88 1.90 -5.51 12.96
C ILE A 88 2.56 -5.77 11.61
N VAL A 89 3.62 -6.58 11.63
CA VAL A 89 4.32 -7.07 10.43
C VAL A 89 4.07 -8.57 10.30
N ILE A 90 3.56 -9.01 9.14
CA ILE A 90 3.19 -10.41 8.85
C ILE A 90 3.84 -10.88 7.55
#